data_AF-A0A9P0LAU3-F1
#
_entry.id   AF-A0A9P0LAU3-F1
#
_cell.length_a   1.000
_cell.length_b   1.000
_cell.length_c   1.000
_cell.angle_alpha   90.00
_cell.angle_beta   90.00
_cell.angle_gamma   90.00
#
_symmetry.space_group_name_H-M   'P 1'
#
loop_
_entity.id
_entity.type
_entity.pdbx_description
1 polymer ?
#
loop_
_entity_poly.entity_id
_entity_poly.type
_entity_poly.pdbx_seq_one_letter_code
_entity_poly.pdbx_strand_id
1 'polypeptide(L)'
;MERTQAKKLREVQNDLKRFIHANTTLIDHSLENDLRALKMVRSHIVDTAYTFPHHYGLPYRRSLRNLTSSILKRQLQMNGDNSYEDPSACMELILW
;
A
#
# COMPACT_ATOMS: atom_id res chain seq x y z
N MET A 1 -7.33 27.97 -5.75
CA MET A 1 -6.84 26.62 -6.08
C MET A 1 -5.33 26.69 -6.19
N GLU A 2 -4.59 26.28 -5.16
CA GLU A 2 -3.14 26.10 -5.29
C GLU A 2 -2.88 25.04 -6.35
N ARG A 3 -2.10 25.38 -7.38
CA ARG A 3 -1.60 24.40 -8.33
C ARG A 3 -0.55 23.57 -7.60
N THR A 4 -0.85 22.32 -7.29
CA THR A 4 0.18 21.37 -6.85
C THR A 4 1.18 21.21 -7.99
N GLN A 5 2.34 21.82 -7.86
CA GLN A 5 3.40 21.70 -8.85
C GLN A 5 3.94 20.28 -8.81
N ALA A 6 4.05 19.63 -9.98
CA ALA A 6 4.56 18.27 -10.08
C ALA A 6 6.03 18.22 -9.62
N LYS A 7 6.34 17.30 -8.69
CA LYS A 7 7.70 17.07 -8.18
C LYS A 7 8.45 16.08 -9.06
N LYS A 8 9.78 16.25 -9.16
CA LYS A 8 10.67 15.23 -9.74
C LYS A 8 10.75 14.02 -8.81
N LEU A 9 10.99 12.83 -9.37
CA LEU A 9 11.15 11.60 -8.60
C LEU A 9 12.13 11.75 -7.42
N ARG A 10 13.27 12.41 -7.65
CA ARG A 10 14.29 12.65 -6.62
C ARG A 10 13.76 13.49 -5.44
N GLU A 11 12.90 14.46 -5.72
CA GLU A 11 12.31 15.31 -4.68
C GLU A 11 11.33 14.49 -3.83
N VAL A 12 10.48 13.68 -4.48
CA VAL A 12 9.58 12.75 -3.79
C VAL A 12 10.36 11.74 -2.95
N GLN A 13 11.42 11.15 -3.50
CA GLN A 13 12.29 10.23 -2.74
C GLN A 13 12.94 10.92 -1.52
N ASN A 14 13.38 12.17 -1.65
CA ASN A 14 13.97 12.92 -0.55
C ASN A 14 12.93 13.22 0.54
N ASP A 15 11.72 13.60 0.16
CA ASP A 15 10.63 13.83 1.10
C ASP A 15 10.27 12.55 1.85
N LEU A 16 10.12 11.42 1.14
CA LEU A 16 9.82 10.12 1.73
C LEU A 16 10.92 9.63 2.69
N LYS A 17 12.19 9.89 2.36
CA LYS A 17 13.33 9.54 3.24
C LYS A 17 13.29 10.26 4.60
N ARG A 18 12.61 11.40 4.72
CA ARG A 18 12.46 12.12 6.00
C ARG A 18 11.52 11.41 6.96
N PHE A 19 10.61 10.57 6.44
CA PHE A 19 9.64 9.82 7.24
C PHE A 19 10.03 8.34 7.36
N ILE A 20 10.58 7.78 6.29
CA ILE A 20 10.86 6.35 6.19
C ILE A 20 12.36 6.12 6.40
N HIS A 21 12.74 5.66 7.58
CA HIS A 21 14.12 5.34 7.98
C HIS A 21 14.43 3.85 7.77
N ALA A 22 15.68 3.43 7.97
CA ALA A 22 16.10 2.04 7.75
C ALA A 22 15.24 1.02 8.54
N ASN A 23 14.81 1.40 9.76
CA ASN A 23 14.02 0.55 10.64
C ASN A 23 12.50 0.82 10.56
N THR A 24 12.04 1.64 9.61
CA THR A 24 10.62 1.89 9.41
C THR A 24 9.99 0.72 8.66
N THR A 25 9.08 0.01 9.32
CA THR A 25 8.26 -1.02 8.68
C THR A 25 7.18 -0.37 7.84
N LEU A 26 7.17 -0.67 6.54
CA LEU A 26 6.10 -0.27 5.63
C LEU A 26 5.03 -1.35 5.62
N ILE A 27 3.78 -0.97 5.86
CA ILE A 27 2.63 -1.88 5.85
C ILE A 27 1.66 -1.35 4.81
N ASP A 28 1.39 -2.14 3.78
CA ASP A 28 0.42 -1.76 2.75
C ASP A 28 -0.01 -2.97 1.90
N HIS A 29 -0.70 -2.73 0.79
CA HIS A 29 -1.13 -3.72 -0.19
C HIS A 29 -0.42 -3.56 -1.53
N SER A 30 0.29 -4.59 -1.99
CA SER A 30 0.99 -4.60 -3.30
C SER A 30 2.11 -3.56 -3.48
N LEU A 31 2.89 -3.27 -2.43
CA LEU A 31 3.98 -2.27 -2.40
C LEU A 31 5.08 -2.47 -3.45
N GLU A 32 5.21 -3.69 -3.98
CA GLU A 32 6.21 -4.02 -4.98
C GLU A 32 6.19 -3.03 -6.15
N ASN A 33 5.00 -2.67 -6.64
CA ASN A 33 4.84 -1.77 -7.78
C ASN A 33 5.23 -0.33 -7.42
N ASP A 34 4.79 0.14 -6.26
CA ASP A 34 5.08 1.49 -5.76
C ASP A 34 6.57 1.69 -5.50
N LEU A 35 7.22 0.73 -4.83
CA LEU A 35 8.65 0.79 -4.56
C LEU A 35 9.48 0.70 -5.85
N ARG A 36 9.01 -0.07 -6.85
CA ARG A 36 9.64 -0.14 -8.18
C ARG A 36 9.52 1.19 -8.92
N ALA A 37 8.34 1.82 -8.89
CA ALA A 37 8.12 3.15 -9.47
C ALA A 37 8.96 4.22 -8.76
N LEU A 38 9.05 4.14 -7.43
CA LEU A 38 9.88 5.01 -6.59
C LEU A 38 11.38 4.70 -6.69
N LYS A 39 11.79 3.60 -7.31
CA LYS A 39 13.19 3.11 -7.36
C LYS A 39 13.83 3.06 -5.96
N MET A 40 13.08 2.53 -4.99
CA MET A 40 13.51 2.42 -3.59
C MET A 40 13.55 0.95 -3.16
N VAL A 41 14.60 0.58 -2.42
CA VAL A 41 14.75 -0.76 -1.84
C VAL A 41 14.57 -0.66 -0.33
N ARG A 42 13.73 -1.53 0.23
CA ARG A 42 13.45 -1.62 1.67
C ARG A 42 13.36 -3.08 2.09
N SER A 43 13.93 -3.41 3.25
CA SER A 43 13.90 -4.76 3.84
C SER A 43 12.71 -4.98 4.78
N HIS A 44 12.21 -3.93 5.41
CA HIS A 44 11.14 -4.00 6.41
C HIS A 44 9.79 -3.68 5.76
N ILE A 45 9.22 -4.66 5.07
CA ILE A 45 7.93 -4.54 4.38
C ILE A 45 6.99 -5.65 4.87
N VAL A 46 5.77 -5.29 5.20
CA VAL A 46 4.65 -6.20 5.38
C VAL A 46 3.63 -5.91 4.29
N ASP A 47 3.55 -6.80 3.31
CA ASP A 47 2.63 -6.65 2.18
C ASP A 47 1.44 -7.59 2.34
N THR A 48 0.26 -7.02 2.53
CA THR A 48 -0.98 -7.77 2.75
C THR A 48 -1.37 -8.64 1.53
N ALA A 49 -0.94 -8.29 0.31
CA ALA A 49 -1.19 -9.11 -0.88
C ALA A 49 -0.42 -10.44 -0.84
N TYR A 50 0.73 -10.46 -0.15
CA TYR A 50 1.53 -11.67 0.07
C TYR A 50 1.16 -12.38 1.37
N THR A 51 0.83 -11.64 2.43
CA THR A 51 0.36 -12.22 3.72
C THR A 51 -0.94 -13.00 3.56
N PHE A 52 -1.83 -12.55 2.67
CA PHE A 52 -3.11 -13.21 2.39
C PHE A 52 -3.14 -13.76 0.95
N PRO A 53 -2.47 -14.89 0.69
CA PRO A 53 -2.31 -15.41 -0.66
C PRO A 53 -3.66 -15.79 -1.29
N HIS A 54 -3.74 -15.66 -2.61
CA HIS A 54 -4.87 -16.18 -3.37
C HIS A 54 -4.85 -17.71 -3.36
N HIS A 55 -6.03 -18.35 -3.33
CA HIS A 55 -6.14 -19.81 -3.30
C HIS A 55 -5.57 -20.51 -4.54
N TYR A 56 -5.56 -19.82 -5.69
CA TYR A 56 -4.90 -20.29 -6.92
C TYR A 56 -3.39 -20.00 -6.97
N GLY A 57 -2.82 -19.37 -5.95
CA GLY A 57 -1.42 -18.95 -5.95
C GLY A 57 -1.11 -17.83 -6.95
N LEU A 58 0.17 -17.50 -7.07
CA LEU A 58 0.66 -16.52 -8.04
C LEU A 58 0.37 -16.98 -9.48
N PRO A 59 0.06 -16.06 -10.41
CA PRO A 59 0.10 -14.59 -10.29
C PRO A 59 -1.17 -13.96 -9.72
N TYR A 60 -2.19 -14.75 -9.35
CA TYR A 60 -3.44 -14.23 -8.80
C TYR A 60 -3.19 -13.64 -7.40
N ARG A 61 -3.63 -12.40 -7.19
CA ARG A 61 -3.58 -11.70 -5.89
C ARG A 61 -4.99 -11.33 -5.47
N ARG A 62 -5.29 -11.40 -4.17
CA ARG A 62 -6.56 -10.91 -3.63
C ARG A 62 -6.49 -9.40 -3.54
N SER A 63 -7.52 -8.69 -4.01
CA SER A 63 -7.58 -7.25 -3.82
C SER A 63 -7.80 -6.89 -2.35
N LEU A 64 -7.29 -5.73 -1.91
CA LEU A 64 -7.53 -5.23 -0.56
C LEU A 64 -9.03 -5.21 -0.21
N ARG A 65 -9.88 -4.79 -1.16
CA ARG A 65 -11.35 -4.86 -1.02
C ARG A 65 -11.85 -6.26 -0.68
N ASN A 66 -11.36 -7.27 -1.40
CA ASN A 66 -11.77 -8.65 -1.14
C ASN A 66 -11.28 -9.14 0.23
N LEU A 67 -10.07 -8.75 0.63
CA LEU A 67 -9.53 -9.06 1.96
C LEU A 67 -10.37 -8.42 3.06
N THR A 68 -10.54 -7.10 3.03
CA THR A 68 -11.33 -6.33 4.02
C THR A 68 -12.77 -6.83 4.12
N SER A 69 -13.42 -7.13 2.99
CA SER A 69 -14.79 -7.68 3.00
C SER A 69 -14.84 -9.10 3.59
N SER A 70 -13.88 -9.95 3.25
CA SER A 70 -13.90 -11.35 3.68
C SER A 70 -13.47 -11.56 5.14
N ILE A 71 -12.45 -10.83 5.60
CA ILE A 71 -11.79 -10.99 6.90
C ILE A 71 -12.40 -10.00 7.91
N LEU A 72 -12.36 -8.70 7.60
CA LEU A 72 -12.83 -7.64 8.49
C LEU A 72 -14.35 -7.41 8.42
N LYS A 73 -15.07 -8.13 7.53
CA LYS A 73 -16.51 -7.98 7.27
C LYS A 73 -16.92 -6.52 6.97
N ARG A 74 -15.99 -5.72 6.44
CA ARG A 74 -16.16 -4.31 6.14
C ARG A 74 -16.08 -4.07 4.63
N GLN A 75 -16.91 -3.18 4.11
CA GLN A 75 -16.78 -2.73 2.72
C GLN A 75 -16.01 -1.42 2.63
N LEU A 76 -15.01 -1.37 1.75
CA LEU A 76 -14.32 -0.13 1.41
C LEU A 76 -15.22 0.73 0.51
N GLN A 77 -15.43 1.98 0.90
CA GLN A 77 -16.32 2.93 0.23
C GLN A 77 -15.80 3.28 -1.18
N MET A 78 -16.69 3.35 -2.18
CA MET A 78 -16.37 3.62 -3.60
C MET A 78 -16.87 4.99 -4.04
N ASN A 79 -16.62 6.04 -3.25
CA ASN A 79 -17.13 7.36 -3.59
C ASN A 79 -16.02 8.21 -4.22
N GLY A 80 -15.98 8.22 -5.56
CA GLY A 80 -15.19 9.15 -6.39
C GLY A 80 -13.80 8.65 -6.79
N ASP A 81 -13.28 9.19 -7.89
CA ASP A 81 -11.98 8.88 -8.55
C ASP A 81 -10.73 9.00 -7.65
N ASN A 82 -10.88 9.32 -6.36
CA ASN A 82 -9.80 9.27 -5.40
C ASN A 82 -9.69 7.86 -4.82
N SER A 83 -8.93 7.04 -5.54
CA SER A 83 -8.39 5.73 -5.15
C SER A 83 -7.42 5.80 -3.96
N TYR A 84 -7.73 6.57 -2.91
CA TYR A 84 -7.04 6.39 -1.64
C TYR A 84 -7.60 5.11 -1.03
N GLU A 85 -6.92 4.00 -1.31
CA GLU A 85 -7.05 2.78 -0.54
C GLU A 85 -6.91 3.16 0.94
N ASP A 86 -7.89 2.76 1.75
CA ASP A 86 -7.95 3.08 3.16
C ASP A 86 -6.70 2.52 3.87
N PRO A 87 -5.74 3.36 4.28
CA PRO A 87 -4.47 2.87 4.83
C PRO A 87 -4.67 2.12 6.14
N SER A 88 -5.78 2.39 6.85
CA SER A 88 -6.14 1.69 8.07
C SER A 88 -6.53 0.24 7.80
N ALA A 89 -7.07 -0.08 6.62
CA ALA A 89 -7.50 -1.43 6.29
C ALA A 89 -6.31 -2.40 6.23
N CYS A 90 -5.17 -1.98 5.69
CA CYS A 90 -3.95 -2.79 5.68
C CYS A 90 -3.47 -3.09 7.11
N MET A 91 -3.47 -2.07 7.97
CA MET A 91 -3.07 -2.22 9.38
C MET A 91 -4.03 -3.15 10.14
N GLU A 92 -5.34 -2.96 9.97
CA GLU A 92 -6.36 -3.82 10.58
C GLU A 92 -6.24 -5.27 10.13
N LEU A 93 -5.97 -5.52 8.85
CA LEU A 93 -5.75 -6.88 8.35
C LEU A 93 -4.55 -7.55 9.00
N ILE A 94 -3.47 -6.81 9.26
CA ILE A 94 -2.26 -7.37 9.90
C ILE A 94 -2.46 -7.59 11.42
N LEU A 95 -3.33 -6.80 12.06
CA LEU A 95 -3.62 -6.92 13.49
C LEU A 95 -4.76 -7.89 13.84
N TRP A 96 -5.46 -8.41 12.82
CA TRP A 96 -6.57 -9.37 12.97
C TRP A 96 -6.08 -10.75 13.42
#